data_AF-A0A2H0CR24-F1
#
_entry.id   AF-A0A2H0CR24-F1
#
_cell.length_a   1.000
_cell.length_b   1.000
_cell.length_c   1.000
_cell.angle_alpha   90.00
_cell.angle_beta   90.00
_cell.angle_gamma   90.00
#
_symmetry.space_group_name_H-M   'P 1'
#
loop_
_entity.id
_entity.type
_entity.pdbx_description
1 polymer ?
#
loop_
_entity_poly.entity_id
_entity_poly.type
_entity_poly.pdbx_seq_one_letter_code
_entity_poly.pdbx_strand_id
1 'polypeptide(L)'
;MENEDFQSTEVLDLKARKFTQAGYGFLGLNVVYLIIAMIFIPPFNLGWSAVLSLVAFLLLLGVLTYYLLKGKKRLAQVLAVIYGTRSVFSAYSLIDPSTFQAVPYLLPCLLITFYLLGRAGWNWP
;
A
#
# COMPACT_ATOMS: atom_id res chain seq x y z
N MET A 1 34.71 7.73 17.06
CA MET A 1 33.90 6.83 17.90
C MET A 1 32.59 7.46 18.33
N GLU A 2 32.53 8.50 19.17
CA GLU A 2 31.22 9.06 19.62
C GLU A 2 30.37 9.65 18.47
N ASN A 3 31.00 10.37 17.52
CA ASN A 3 30.29 10.94 16.36
C ASN A 3 29.78 9.89 15.35
N GLU A 4 30.42 8.72 15.29
CA GLU A 4 30.03 7.64 14.37
C GLU A 4 28.83 6.86 14.91
N ASP A 5 28.75 6.71 16.23
CA ASP A 5 27.64 6.06 16.93
C ASP A 5 26.35 6.91 16.82
N PHE A 6 26.45 8.23 17.00
CA PHE A 6 25.33 9.17 16.80
C PHE A 6 24.79 9.16 15.37
N GLN A 7 25.67 9.23 14.35
CA GLN A 7 25.24 9.15 12.95
C GLN A 7 24.56 7.82 12.63
N SER A 8 25.07 6.71 13.16
CA SER A 8 24.48 5.39 12.90
C SER A 8 23.08 5.28 13.51
N THR A 9 22.88 5.83 14.71
CA THR A 9 21.60 5.80 15.42
C THR A 9 20.54 6.65 14.73
N GLU A 10 20.90 7.86 14.27
CA GLU A 10 20.00 8.75 13.53
C GLU A 10 19.57 8.14 12.19
N VAL A 11 20.52 7.53 11.45
CA VAL A 11 20.22 6.86 10.17
C VAL A 11 19.30 5.65 10.36
N LEU A 12 19.48 4.90 11.46
CA LEU A 12 18.61 3.78 11.81
C LEU A 12 17.20 4.24 12.19
N ASP A 13 17.07 5.32 12.96
CA ASP A 13 15.78 5.90 13.36
C ASP A 13 15.01 6.45 12.16
N LEU A 14 15.68 7.19 11.26
CA LEU A 14 15.10 7.67 10.02
C LEU A 14 14.60 6.53 9.13
N LYS A 15 15.37 5.44 9.04
CA LYS A 15 14.98 4.26 8.27
C LYS A 15 13.78 3.56 8.89
N ALA A 16 13.78 3.36 10.21
CA ALA A 16 12.65 2.77 10.94
C ALA A 16 11.37 3.60 10.72
N ARG A 17 11.46 4.92 10.82
CA ARG A 17 10.34 5.84 10.60
C ARG A 17 9.78 5.75 9.17
N LYS A 18 10.62 5.59 8.15
CA LYS A 18 10.17 5.37 6.76
C LYS A 18 9.38 4.06 6.61
N PHE A 19 9.84 2.97 7.22
CA PHE A 19 9.11 1.70 7.19
C PHE A 19 7.80 1.75 7.97
N THR A 20 7.78 2.46 9.10
CA THR A 20 6.56 2.70 9.88
C THR A 20 5.54 3.51 9.09
N GLN A 21 5.97 4.61 8.46
CA GLN A 21 5.12 5.41 7.59
C GLN A 21 4.59 4.60 6.40
N ALA A 22 5.44 3.79 5.77
CA ALA A 22 5.01 2.94 4.66
C ALA A 22 4.04 1.84 5.11
N GLY A 23 4.22 1.26 6.30
CA GLY A 23 3.32 0.24 6.85
C GLY A 23 1.93 0.78 7.16
N TYR A 24 1.85 1.89 7.90
CA TYR A 24 0.58 2.55 8.20
C TYR A 24 -0.07 3.14 6.95
N GLY A 25 0.71 3.75 6.06
CA GLY A 25 0.24 4.26 4.78
C GLY A 25 -0.34 3.15 3.90
N PHE A 26 0.37 2.03 3.77
CA PHE A 26 -0.11 0.85 3.06
C PHE A 26 -1.44 0.35 3.64
N LEU A 27 -1.55 0.20 4.96
CA LEU A 27 -2.78 -0.28 5.58
C LEU A 27 -3.95 0.70 5.38
N GLY A 28 -3.72 1.97 5.70
CA GLY A 28 -4.75 3.02 5.61
C GLY A 28 -5.25 3.21 4.18
N LEU A 29 -4.34 3.28 3.21
CA LEU A 29 -4.70 3.46 1.79
C LEU A 29 -5.45 2.23 1.25
N ASN A 30 -5.08 1.01 1.65
CA ASN A 30 -5.84 -0.17 1.27
C ASN A 30 -7.24 -0.22 1.88
N VAL A 31 -7.41 0.26 3.12
CA VAL A 31 -8.74 0.38 3.74
C VAL A 31 -9.58 1.42 2.98
N VAL A 32 -9.01 2.57 2.64
CA VAL A 32 -9.68 3.60 1.82
C VAL A 32 -10.05 3.04 0.45
N TYR A 33 -9.14 2.31 -0.20
CA TYR A 33 -9.39 1.61 -1.46
C TYR A 33 -10.60 0.68 -1.33
N LEU A 34 -10.67 -0.11 -0.25
CA LEU A 34 -11.75 -1.06 -0.01
C LEU A 34 -13.09 -0.35 0.23
N ILE A 35 -13.11 0.76 0.97
CA ILE A 35 -14.32 1.58 1.18
C ILE A 35 -14.83 2.13 -0.16
N ILE A 36 -13.95 2.70 -0.99
CA ILE A 36 -14.32 3.22 -2.32
C ILE A 36 -14.84 2.07 -3.20
N ALA A 37 -14.16 0.93 -3.20
CA ALA A 37 -14.60 -0.24 -3.95
C ALA A 37 -15.99 -0.72 -3.50
N MET A 38 -16.31 -0.69 -2.21
CA MET A 38 -17.63 -1.05 -1.68
C MET A 38 -18.74 -0.08 -2.09
N ILE A 39 -18.44 1.20 -2.27
CA ILE A 39 -19.43 2.20 -2.71
C ILE A 39 -19.77 2.03 -4.18
N PHE A 40 -18.77 1.76 -5.02
CA PHE A 40 -18.93 1.72 -6.48
C PHE A 40 -19.25 0.33 -7.05
N ILE A 41 -18.91 -0.75 -6.35
CA ILE A 41 -19.26 -2.11 -6.77
C ILE A 41 -20.68 -2.43 -6.26
N PRO A 42 -21.66 -2.67 -7.17
CA PRO A 42 -23.05 -2.99 -6.80
C PRO A 42 -23.11 -4.31 -6.00
N PRO A 43 -24.23 -4.61 -5.34
CA PRO A 43 -24.23 -5.12 -3.97
C PRO A 43 -23.24 -6.26 -3.78
N PHE A 44 -22.25 -6.04 -2.90
CA PHE A 44 -21.50 -7.15 -2.32
C PHE A 44 -22.53 -8.15 -1.82
N ASN A 45 -22.63 -9.29 -2.49
CA ASN A 45 -23.47 -10.37 -2.02
C ASN A 45 -22.76 -10.90 -0.77
N LEU A 46 -23.10 -10.32 0.40
CA LEU A 46 -22.49 -10.58 1.71
C LEU A 46 -22.83 -11.99 2.21
N GLY A 47 -22.84 -12.97 1.31
CA GLY A 47 -22.80 -14.37 1.67
C GLY A 47 -21.50 -14.66 2.42
N TRP A 48 -21.52 -15.79 3.13
CA TRP A 48 -20.40 -16.25 3.97
C TRP A 48 -19.05 -16.28 3.23
N SER A 49 -19.05 -16.61 1.94
CA SER A 49 -17.82 -16.63 1.13
C SER A 49 -17.22 -15.23 0.92
N ALA A 50 -18.05 -14.21 0.68
CA ALA A 50 -17.59 -12.83 0.51
C ALA A 50 -17.05 -12.27 1.83
N VAL A 51 -17.73 -12.55 2.95
CA VAL A 51 -17.28 -12.16 4.29
C VAL A 51 -15.95 -12.82 4.63
N LEU A 52 -15.81 -14.13 4.40
CA LEU A 52 -14.55 -14.86 4.62
C LEU A 52 -13.43 -14.31 3.75
N SER A 53 -13.71 -13.99 2.49
CA SER A 53 -12.72 -13.39 1.57
C SER A 53 -12.27 -12.01 2.04
N LEU A 54 -13.20 -11.20 2.54
CA LEU A 54 -12.89 -9.89 3.11
C LEU A 54 -12.03 -10.02 4.36
N VAL A 55 -12.37 -10.92 5.28
CA VAL A 55 -11.58 -11.18 6.48
C VAL A 55 -10.19 -11.69 6.11
N ALA A 56 -10.07 -12.63 5.17
CA ALA A 56 -8.78 -13.11 4.68
C ALA A 56 -7.94 -12.00 4.06
N PHE A 57 -8.56 -11.10 3.29
CA PHE A 57 -7.90 -9.94 2.72
C PHE A 57 -7.38 -8.97 3.80
N LEU A 58 -8.19 -8.65 4.82
CA LEU A 58 -7.76 -7.82 5.94
C LEU A 58 -6.63 -8.46 6.76
N LEU A 59 -6.69 -9.77 6.99
CA LEU A 59 -5.62 -10.52 7.64
C LEU A 59 -4.33 -10.47 6.81
N LEU A 60 -4.42 -10.67 5.49
CA LEU A 60 -3.27 -10.56 4.59
C LEU A 60 -2.66 -9.16 4.64
N LEU A 61 -3.48 -8.10 4.61
CA LEU A 61 -3.01 -6.73 4.77
C LEU A 61 -2.29 -6.53 6.10
N GLY A 62 -2.87 -7.02 7.21
CA GLY A 62 -2.25 -6.95 8.53
C GLY A 62 -0.90 -7.66 8.59
N VAL A 63 -0.80 -8.85 8.00
CA VAL A 63 0.46 -9.61 7.91
C VAL A 63 1.51 -8.86 7.09
N LEU A 64 1.13 -8.32 5.92
CA LEU A 64 2.03 -7.54 5.08
C LEU A 64 2.50 -6.25 5.79
N THR A 65 1.59 -5.54 6.45
CA THR A 65 1.91 -4.37 7.28
C THR A 65 2.87 -4.73 8.40
N TYR A 66 2.64 -5.84 9.10
CA TYR A 66 3.54 -6.31 10.15
C TYR A 66 4.96 -6.56 9.64
N TYR A 67 5.10 -7.21 8.47
CA TYR A 67 6.42 -7.41 7.86
C TYR A 67 7.06 -6.11 7.36
N LEU A 68 6.26 -5.14 6.91
CA LEU A 68 6.73 -3.81 6.58
C LEU A 68 7.29 -3.09 7.83
N LEU A 69 6.59 -3.17 8.96
CA LEU A 69 7.03 -2.60 10.23
C LEU A 69 8.31 -3.25 10.76
N LYS A 70 8.55 -4.53 10.43
CA LYS A 70 9.84 -5.20 10.67
C LYS A 70 11.00 -4.75 9.76
N GLY A 71 10.79 -3.73 8.92
CA GLY A 71 11.85 -3.18 8.07
C GLY A 71 12.24 -4.08 6.89
N LYS A 72 11.37 -5.00 6.45
CA LYS A 72 11.68 -5.94 5.37
C LYS A 72 11.70 -5.22 4.01
N LYS A 73 12.87 -4.72 3.62
CA LYS A 73 13.10 -4.00 2.34
C LYS A 73 12.60 -4.74 1.10
N ARG A 74 12.88 -6.05 0.97
CA ARG A 74 12.42 -6.87 -0.18
C ARG A 74 10.90 -6.89 -0.31
N LEU A 75 10.19 -6.94 0.81
CA LEU A 75 8.72 -6.94 0.80
C LEU A 75 8.17 -5.58 0.34
N ALA A 76 8.75 -4.48 0.82
CA ALA A 76 8.41 -3.15 0.33
C ALA A 76 8.66 -2.99 -1.18
N GLN A 77 9.77 -3.52 -1.70
CA GLN A 77 10.09 -3.50 -3.13
C GLN A 77 9.09 -4.31 -3.97
N VAL A 78 8.76 -5.54 -3.54
CA VAL A 78 7.78 -6.38 -4.24
C VAL A 78 6.41 -5.72 -4.24
N LEU A 79 5.97 -5.18 -3.09
CA LEU A 79 4.69 -4.46 -3.01
C LEU A 79 4.70 -3.20 -3.88
N ALA A 80 5.79 -2.43 -3.90
CA ALA A 80 5.90 -1.29 -4.79
C ALA A 80 5.77 -1.71 -6.27
N VAL A 81 6.41 -2.79 -6.71
CA VAL A 81 6.22 -3.28 -8.09
C VAL A 81 4.76 -3.65 -8.36
N ILE A 82 4.10 -4.36 -7.45
CA ILE A 82 2.69 -4.74 -7.58
C ILE A 82 1.79 -3.49 -7.70
N TYR A 83 1.96 -2.50 -6.82
CA TYR A 83 1.15 -1.28 -6.83
C TYR A 83 1.48 -0.37 -8.01
N GLY A 84 2.73 -0.33 -8.46
CA GLY A 84 3.15 0.37 -9.67
C GLY A 84 2.47 -0.22 -10.91
N THR A 85 2.55 -1.53 -11.08
CA THR A 85 1.85 -2.24 -12.16
C THR A 85 0.34 -2.00 -12.09
N ARG A 86 -0.27 -2.08 -10.90
CA ARG A 86 -1.69 -1.78 -10.72
C ARG A 86 -2.05 -0.35 -11.12
N SER A 87 -1.20 0.61 -10.78
CA SER A 87 -1.39 2.02 -11.12
C SER A 87 -1.35 2.23 -12.64
N VAL A 88 -0.44 1.56 -13.35
CA VAL A 88 -0.37 1.61 -14.82
C VAL A 88 -1.63 1.02 -15.45
N PHE A 89 -2.11 -0.13 -14.96
CA PHE A 89 -3.36 -0.73 -15.43
C PHE A 89 -4.57 0.19 -15.18
N SER A 90 -4.68 0.77 -13.97
CA SER A 90 -5.75 1.73 -13.67
C SER A 90 -5.64 3.00 -14.53
N ALA A 91 -4.43 3.50 -14.79
CA ALA A 91 -4.23 4.67 -15.66
C ALA A 91 -4.65 4.36 -17.10
N TYR A 92 -4.34 3.17 -17.60
CA TYR A 92 -4.78 2.71 -18.92
C TYR A 92 -6.31 2.65 -19.02
N SER A 93 -6.98 2.18 -17.96
CA SER A 93 -8.45 2.16 -17.88
C SER A 93 -9.11 3.54 -17.87
N LEU A 94 -8.38 4.64 -17.64
CA LEU A 94 -8.95 6.00 -17.77
C LEU A 94 -9.11 6.45 -19.23
N ILE A 95 -8.45 5.78 -20.18
CA ILE A 95 -8.49 6.16 -21.61
C ILE A 95 -9.83 5.78 -22.22
N ASP A 96 -10.49 4.74 -21.71
CA ASP A 96 -11.80 4.31 -22.17
C ASP A 96 -12.89 4.81 -21.18
N PRO A 97 -13.79 5.72 -21.60
CA PRO A 97 -14.82 6.30 -20.74
C PRO A 97 -15.90 5.28 -20.32
N SER A 98 -15.94 4.08 -20.90
CA SER A 98 -16.81 2.98 -20.46
C SER A 98 -16.27 2.20 -19.26
N THR A 99 -15.02 2.47 -18.85
CA THR A 99 -14.36 1.73 -17.78
C THR A 99 -14.73 2.25 -16.39
N PHE A 100 -14.99 1.30 -15.49
CA PHE A 100 -15.18 1.39 -14.04
C PHE A 100 -15.06 2.79 -13.39
N GLN A 101 -16.19 3.39 -13.01
CA GLN A 101 -16.30 4.76 -12.46
C GLN A 101 -15.46 5.04 -11.20
N ALA A 102 -15.02 4.01 -10.48
CA ALA A 102 -14.19 4.18 -9.28
C ALA A 102 -12.72 4.51 -9.58
N VAL A 103 -12.23 4.24 -10.80
CA VAL A 103 -10.81 4.36 -11.16
C VAL A 103 -10.19 5.73 -10.84
N PRO A 104 -10.84 6.87 -11.11
CA PRO A 104 -10.32 8.19 -10.75
C PRO A 104 -10.06 8.39 -9.25
N TYR A 105 -10.81 7.69 -8.39
CA TYR A 105 -10.65 7.76 -6.93
C TYR A 105 -9.62 6.75 -6.42
N LEU A 106 -9.51 5.59 -7.06
CA LEU A 106 -8.56 4.53 -6.69
C LEU A 106 -7.14 4.84 -7.14
N LEU A 107 -6.97 5.48 -8.29
CA LEU A 107 -5.66 5.78 -8.87
C LEU A 107 -4.75 6.63 -7.98
N PRO A 108 -5.19 7.78 -7.40
CA PRO A 108 -4.34 8.53 -6.47
C PRO A 108 -3.98 7.71 -5.23
N CYS A 109 -4.88 6.87 -4.74
CA CYS A 109 -4.61 5.97 -3.61
C CYS A 109 -3.50 4.95 -3.95
N LEU A 110 -3.55 4.36 -5.14
CA LEU A 110 -2.52 3.43 -5.62
C LEU A 110 -1.16 4.11 -5.80
N LEU A 111 -1.13 5.33 -6.36
CA LEU A 111 0.09 6.11 -6.54
C LEU A 111 0.74 6.51 -5.22
N ILE A 112 -0.04 6.97 -4.24
CA ILE A 112 0.49 7.31 -2.91
C ILE A 112 1.03 6.05 -2.23
N THR A 113 0.32 4.92 -2.32
CA THR A 113 0.79 3.65 -1.75
C THR A 113 2.09 3.20 -2.39
N PHE A 114 2.17 3.27 -3.72
CA PHE A 114 3.38 2.99 -4.50
C PHE A 114 4.55 3.87 -4.05
N TYR A 115 4.35 5.18 -3.92
CA TYR A 115 5.38 6.11 -3.50
C TYR A 115 5.87 5.83 -2.07
N LEU A 116 4.98 5.57 -1.12
CA LEU A 116 5.36 5.24 0.26
C LEU A 116 6.15 3.93 0.34
N LEU A 117 5.74 2.91 -0.43
CA LEU A 117 6.46 1.64 -0.52
C LEU A 117 7.83 1.82 -1.22
N GLY A 118 7.90 2.63 -2.28
CA GLY A 118 9.12 2.99 -2.98
C GLY A 118 10.11 3.75 -2.08
N ARG A 119 9.59 4.66 -1.24
CA ARG A 119 10.36 5.37 -0.22
C ARG A 119 11.00 4.45 0.81
N ALA A 120 10.28 3.42 1.26
CA ALA A 120 10.83 2.41 2.16
C ALA A 120 11.75 1.39 1.44
N GLY A 121 11.45 1.04 0.19
CA GLY A 121 12.14 0.01 -0.59
C GLY A 121 13.41 0.48 -1.30
N TRP A 122 13.45 1.73 -1.78
CA TRP A 122 14.56 2.31 -2.56
C TRP A 122 15.10 3.61 -1.98
N ASN A 123 14.63 4.04 -0.80
CA ASN A 123 15.03 5.32 -0.19
C ASN A 123 14.81 6.52 -1.12
N TRP A 124 13.68 6.55 -1.83
CA TRP A 124 13.25 7.74 -2.55
C TRP A 124 13.16 8.96 -1.59
N PRO A 125 13.36 10.18 -2.10
CA PRO A 125 13.21 11.40 -1.29
C PRO A 125 11.83 11.46 -0.64
#